data_AF-A0A3D2UWP7-F1
#
_entry.id   AF-A0A3D2UWP7-F1
#
_cell.length_a   1.000
_cell.length_b   1.000
_cell.length_c   1.000
_cell.angle_alpha   90.00
_cell.angle_beta   90.00
_cell.angle_gamma   90.00
#
_symmetry.space_group_name_H-M   'P 1'
#
loop_
_entity.id
_entity.type
_entity.pdbx_description
1 polymer ?
#
loop_
_entity_poly.entity_id
_entity_poly.type
_entity_poly.pdbx_seq_one_letter_code
_entity_poly.pdbx_strand_id
1 'polypeptide(L)' 'MGSLLQAIKPALDRLKKQSPGWVNIVAKENVKIGVERLRTEDPILTALYEEGDIDIVGAFYDIKSGKVSLIIET' A
#
# COMPACT_ATOMS: atom_id res chain seq x y z
N MET A 1 -11.28 -8.64 -18.89
CA MET A 1 -11.59 -7.24 -18.53
C MET A 1 -11.66 -7.16 -17.01
N GLY A 2 -10.82 -6.33 -16.36
CA GLY A 2 -10.90 -6.10 -14.89
C GLY A 2 -9.62 -6.25 -14.05
N SER A 3 -8.42 -6.39 -14.63
CA SER A 3 -7.18 -6.63 -13.86
C SER A 3 -6.86 -5.54 -12.82
N LEU A 4 -7.13 -4.27 -13.13
CA LEU A 4 -6.95 -3.16 -12.19
C LEU A 4 -7.90 -3.23 -10.99
N LEU A 5 -9.15 -3.62 -11.21
CA LEU A 5 -10.12 -3.83 -10.14
C LEU A 5 -9.72 -5.00 -9.24
N GLN A 6 -9.17 -6.07 -9.82
CA GLN A 6 -8.65 -7.20 -9.06
C GLN A 6 -7.45 -6.81 -8.20
N ALA A 7 -6.58 -5.91 -8.68
CA ALA A 7 -5.45 -5.43 -7.89
C ALA A 7 -5.89 -4.63 -6.65
N ILE A 8 -7.00 -3.88 -6.74
CA ILE A 8 -7.52 -3.05 -5.63
C ILE A 8 -8.43 -3.85 -4.69
N LYS A 9 -9.07 -4.92 -5.17
CA LYS A 9 -10.03 -5.73 -4.40
C LYS A 9 -9.53 -6.14 -3.00
N PRO A 10 -8.28 -6.57 -2.80
CA PRO A 10 -7.76 -6.92 -1.47
C PRO A 10 -7.86 -5.77 -0.45
N ALA A 11 -7.63 -4.53 -0.90
CA ALA A 11 -7.75 -3.35 -0.04
C ALA A 11 -9.20 -3.10 0.37
N LEU A 12 -10.14 -3.34 -0.56
CA LEU A 12 -11.56 -3.22 -0.26
C LEU A 12 -12.04 -4.32 0.70
N ASP A 13 -11.54 -5.55 0.54
CA ASP A 13 -11.91 -6.69 1.39
C ASP A 13 -11.39 -6.53 2.84
N ARG A 14 -10.22 -5.91 3.04
CA ARG A 14 -9.67 -5.62 4.38
C ARG A 14 -10.48 -4.56 5.14
N LEU A 15 -11.17 -3.67 4.43
CA LEU A 15 -11.87 -2.55 5.04
C LEU A 15 -13.38 -2.82 5.12
N LYS A 16 -13.92 -2.86 6.35
CA LYS A 16 -15.29 -3.35 6.62
C LYS A 16 -16.42 -2.32 6.45
N LYS A 17 -16.15 -1.01 6.47
CA LYS A 17 -17.19 0.04 6.49
C LYS A 17 -16.78 1.27 5.69
N GLN A 18 -17.64 1.70 4.77
CA GLN A 18 -17.46 2.94 4.05
C GLN A 18 -17.65 4.15 4.97
N SER A 19 -16.77 5.14 4.85
CA SER A 19 -16.76 6.39 5.62
C SER A 19 -16.47 7.59 4.71
N PRO A 20 -16.71 8.83 5.15
CA PRO A 20 -16.26 10.00 4.40
C PRO A 20 -14.75 9.93 4.12
N GLY A 21 -14.35 10.10 2.86
CA GLY A 21 -12.95 9.91 2.45
C GLY A 21 -12.56 8.46 2.15
N TRP A 22 -13.52 7.54 2.04
CA TRP A 22 -13.30 6.12 1.76
C TRP A 22 -12.32 5.83 0.63
N VAL A 23 -12.39 6.58 -0.49
CA VAL A 23 -11.48 6.39 -1.63
C VAL A 23 -10.02 6.58 -1.22
N ASN A 24 -9.72 7.58 -0.39
CA ASN A 24 -8.37 7.82 0.09
C ASN A 24 -7.93 6.73 1.08
N ILE A 25 -8.85 6.21 1.88
CA ILE A 25 -8.57 5.10 2.81
C ILE A 25 -8.23 3.83 2.03
N VAL A 26 -9.04 3.48 1.04
CA VAL A 26 -8.80 2.32 0.15
C VAL A 26 -7.48 2.49 -0.61
N ALA A 27 -7.17 3.69 -1.09
CA ALA A 27 -5.91 3.96 -1.78
C ALA A 27 -4.70 3.76 -0.87
N LYS A 28 -4.76 4.25 0.38
CA LYS A 28 -3.70 4.03 1.37
C LYS A 28 -3.55 2.56 1.73
N GLU A 29 -4.64 1.84 1.92
CA GLU A 29 -4.62 0.40 2.19
C GLU A 29 -4.04 -0.39 1.01
N ASN A 30 -4.35 0.02 -0.23
CA ASN A 30 -3.77 -0.61 -1.42
C ASN A 30 -2.24 -0.41 -1.49
N VAL A 31 -1.74 0.78 -1.12
CA VAL A 31 -0.28 1.01 -1.00
C VAL A 31 0.31 0.13 0.10
N LYS A 32 -0.36 0.02 1.25
CA LYS A 32 0.07 -0.82 2.36
C LYS A 32 0.23 -2.29 1.93
N ILE A 33 -0.80 -2.85 1.28
CA ILE A 33 -0.75 -4.21 0.73
C ILE A 33 0.38 -4.36 -0.28
N GLY A 34 0.61 -3.36 -1.14
CA GLY A 34 1.72 -3.37 -2.09
C GLY A 34 3.08 -3.47 -1.39
N VAL A 35 3.30 -2.69 -0.33
CA VAL A 35 4.52 -2.74 0.49
C VAL A 35 4.68 -4.11 1.17
N GLU A 36 3.61 -4.63 1.79
CA GLU A 36 3.62 -5.95 2.42
C GLU A 36 4.02 -7.05 1.41
N ARG A 37 3.48 -7.01 0.18
CA ARG A 37 3.83 -7.96 -0.88
C ARG A 37 5.28 -7.82 -1.32
N LEU A 38 5.79 -6.61 -1.52
CA LEU A 38 7.18 -6.40 -1.91
C LEU A 38 8.17 -6.91 -0.85
N ARG A 39 7.78 -6.86 0.42
CA ARG A 39 8.56 -7.37 1.56
C ARG A 39 8.45 -8.88 1.77
N THR A 40 7.48 -9.57 1.17
CA THR A 40 7.16 -10.98 1.52
C THR A 40 7.04 -11.94 0.33
N GLU A 41 6.68 -11.45 -0.86
CA GLU A 41 6.39 -12.27 -2.04
C GLU A 41 7.51 -12.26 -3.08
N ASP A 42 8.32 -11.20 -3.15
CA ASP A 42 9.47 -11.13 -4.06
C ASP A 42 10.75 -11.61 -3.36
N PRO A 43 11.34 -12.74 -3.75
CA PRO A 43 12.48 -13.34 -3.05
C PRO A 43 13.74 -12.46 -3.07
N ILE A 44 13.91 -11.61 -4.09
CA ILE A 44 15.08 -10.74 -4.19
C ILE A 44 14.90 -9.55 -3.24
N LEU A 45 13.74 -8.89 -3.31
CA LEU A 45 13.47 -7.73 -2.46
C LEU A 45 13.33 -8.10 -0.99
N THR A 46 12.73 -9.25 -0.70
CA THR A 46 12.62 -9.79 0.68
C THR A 46 13.99 -10.01 1.28
N ALA A 47 14.91 -10.66 0.56
CA ALA A 47 16.26 -10.90 1.06
C ALA A 47 16.99 -9.59 1.37
N LEU A 48 16.97 -8.62 0.45
CA LEU A 48 17.61 -7.31 0.65
C LEU A 48 16.99 -6.51 1.80
N TYR A 49 15.68 -6.65 2.01
CA TYR A 49 14.96 -6.01 3.12
C TYR A 49 15.31 -6.68 4.47
N GLU A 50 15.36 -8.01 4.52
CA GLU A 50 15.72 -8.77 5.74
C GLU A 50 17.19 -8.60 6.12
N GLU A 51 18.09 -8.46 5.14
CA GLU A 51 19.51 -8.15 5.34
C GLU A 51 19.74 -6.70 5.79
N GLY A 52 18.75 -5.82 5.62
CA GLY A 52 18.80 -4.40 5.99
C GLY A 52 19.50 -3.51 4.96
N ASP A 53 19.81 -4.05 3.78
CA ASP A 53 20.43 -3.31 2.68
C ASP A 53 19.49 -2.29 2.05
N ILE A 54 18.18 -2.56 2.10
CA ILE A 54 17.13 -1.64 1.63
C ILE A 54 15.98 -1.56 2.64
N ASP A 55 15.28 -0.43 2.65
CA ASP A 55 13.96 -0.30 3.27
C ASP A 55 12.90 -0.08 2.18
N ILE A 56 11.71 -0.63 2.40
CA ILE A 56 10.58 -0.55 1.47
C ILE A 56 9.47 0.22 2.17
N VAL A 57 9.24 1.47 1.78
CA VAL A 57 8.23 2.37 2.39
C VAL A 57 7.13 2.76 1.41
N GLY A 58 5.89 2.81 1.90
CA GLY A 58 4.75 3.29 1.13
C GLY A 58 4.56 4.80 1.29
N ALA A 59 4.10 5.47 0.23
CA ALA A 59 3.79 6.90 0.29
C ALA A 59 2.43 7.19 -0.36
N PHE A 60 1.72 8.16 0.20
CA PHE A 60 0.47 8.69 -0.36
C PHE A 60 0.60 10.18 -0.60
N TYR A 61 0.41 10.60 -1.85
CA TYR A 61 0.43 12.00 -2.26
C TYR A 61 -0.97 12.58 -2.30
N ASP A 62 -1.19 13.67 -1.55
CA ASP A 62 -2.43 14.44 -1.59
C ASP A 62 -2.31 15.55 -2.64
N ILE A 63 -3.07 15.42 -3.72
CA ILE A 63 -3.02 16.36 -4.87
C ILE A 63 -3.47 17.77 -4.48
N LYS A 64 -4.37 17.93 -3.51
CA LYS A 64 -4.95 19.24 -3.15
C LYS A 64 -3.96 20.07 -2.33
N SER A 65 -3.24 19.41 -1.44
CA SER A 65 -2.31 20.05 -0.50
C SER A 65 -0.85 19.96 -0.92
N GLY A 66 -0.51 19.09 -1.87
CA GLY A 66 0.86 18.79 -2.27
C GLY A 66 1.65 18.00 -1.22
N LYS A 67 1.00 17.51 -0.16
CA LYS A 67 1.67 16.81 0.94
C LYS A 67 1.84 15.32 0.61
N VAL A 68 3.01 14.79 0.96
CA VAL A 68 3.28 13.35 0.97
C VAL A 68 3.14 12.84 2.39
N SER A 69 2.35 11.79 2.58
CA SER A 69 2.26 11.04 3.83
C SER A 69 2.96 9.71 3.66
N LEU A 70 3.96 9.43 4.49
CA LEU A 70 4.55 8.10 4.57
C LEU A 70 3.56 7.16 5.27
N ILE A 71 3.33 6.00 4.67
CA ILE A 71 2.56 4.91 5.24
C ILE A 71 3.58 3.96 5.87
N ILE A 72 3.86 4.23 7.14
CA ILE A 72 4.81 3.48 7.94
C ILE A 72 3.99 2.48 8.77
N GLU A 73 4.30 1.18 8.67
CA GLU A 73 3.82 0.22 9.67
C GLU A 73 4.59 0.45 10.97
N THR A 74 3.87 0.45 12.09
CA THR A 74 4.46 0.34 13.44
C THR A 74 4.60 -1.13 13.80
#